data_AF-A0A7S1WKQ4-F1
#
_entry.id   AF-A0A7S1WKQ4-F1
#
_cell.length_a   1.000
_cell.length_b   1.000
_cell.length_c   1.000
_cell.angle_alpha   90.00
_cell.angle_beta   90.00
_cell.angle_gamma   90.00
#
_symmetry.space_group_name_H-M   'P 1'
#
loop_
_entity.id
_entity.type
_entity.pdbx_description
1 polymer ?
#
loop_
_entity_poly.entity_id
_entity_poly.type
_entity_poly.pdbx_seq_one_letter_code
_entity_poly.pdbx_strand_id
1 'polypeptide(L)'
;EELLPERLLRSPTPGGFPFVNIGDAFIALRYHVWVRFGRWQEILARPLPEDRELYCVTTCTAHYARSLAHALGGACDLTLAEEERQAFEEVFARIPEDWQGVPGLGRRLHNNTCRDILSVARKVLEGELAYQHGHHDEAFALLREAGRLESSPPEGRIAYDEPWGFMQPTRHALGALLLEQGRLAEAAAAYREDLGLDPGVPRPYQHPENVWA
;
A
#
# COMPACT_ATOMS: atom_id res chain seq x y z
N GLU A 1 -18.67 -7.32 -2.16
CA GLU A 1 -19.77 -6.35 -1.95
C GLU A 1 -20.95 -6.96 -1.20
N GLU A 2 -21.29 -8.23 -1.43
CA GLU A 2 -22.39 -8.89 -0.70
C GLU A 2 -22.23 -8.88 0.84
N LEU A 3 -21.00 -8.99 1.35
CA LEU A 3 -20.70 -8.96 2.80
C LEU A 3 -20.62 -7.55 3.40
N LEU A 4 -20.33 -6.53 2.59
CA LEU A 4 -20.21 -5.12 3.01
C LEU A 4 -21.01 -4.24 2.04
N PRO A 5 -22.35 -4.30 2.07
CA PRO A 5 -23.18 -3.54 1.15
C PRO A 5 -23.08 -2.05 1.46
N GLU A 6 -23.26 -1.20 0.45
CA GLU A 6 -23.15 0.27 0.59
C GLU A 6 -24.03 0.83 1.72
N ARG A 7 -25.25 0.30 1.88
CA ARG A 7 -26.17 0.68 2.98
C ARG A 7 -25.53 0.54 4.37
N LEU A 8 -24.65 -0.45 4.55
CA LEU A 8 -23.95 -0.66 5.81
C LEU A 8 -22.85 0.38 6.00
N LEU A 9 -22.10 0.72 4.94
CA LEU A 9 -21.08 1.76 5.00
C LEU A 9 -21.67 3.12 5.37
N ARG A 10 -22.85 3.44 4.83
CA ARG A 10 -23.59 4.68 5.15
C ARG A 10 -24.23 4.67 6.54
N SER A 11 -24.27 3.53 7.22
CA SER A 11 -24.86 3.43 8.55
C SER A 11 -23.85 3.85 9.64
N PRO A 12 -24.31 4.47 10.73
CA PRO A 12 -23.47 4.65 11.91
C PRO A 12 -23.24 3.30 12.62
N THR A 13 -22.08 3.15 13.25
CA THR A 13 -21.85 2.08 14.24
C THR A 13 -22.68 2.34 15.51
N PRO A 14 -22.83 1.35 16.43
CA PRO A 14 -23.51 1.57 17.71
C PRO A 14 -22.96 2.74 18.56
N GLY A 15 -21.70 3.14 18.34
CA GLY A 15 -21.06 4.29 18.99
C GLY A 15 -21.11 5.61 18.21
N GLY A 16 -21.88 5.69 17.13
CA GLY A 16 -21.99 6.89 16.29
C GLY A 16 -20.83 7.09 15.30
N PHE A 17 -19.76 6.30 15.39
CA PHE A 17 -18.65 6.31 14.44
C PHE A 17 -19.14 5.81 13.07
N PRO A 18 -18.92 6.52 11.94
CA PRO A 18 -19.41 6.10 10.64
C PRO A 18 -18.79 4.77 10.23
N PHE A 19 -19.62 3.79 9.84
CA PHE A 19 -19.10 2.47 9.50
C PHE A 19 -18.15 2.54 8.28
N VAL A 20 -18.39 3.46 7.35
CA VAL A 20 -17.50 3.71 6.20
C VAL A 20 -16.05 4.02 6.61
N ASN A 21 -15.80 4.61 7.79
CA ASN A 21 -14.43 4.89 8.24
C ASN A 21 -13.60 3.64 8.50
N ILE A 22 -14.24 2.48 8.60
CA ILE A 22 -13.59 1.17 8.76
C ILE A 22 -13.85 0.30 7.53
N GLY A 23 -15.11 0.24 7.08
CA GLY A 23 -15.55 -0.68 6.04
C GLY A 23 -14.94 -0.45 4.66
N ASP A 24 -14.61 0.79 4.29
CA ASP A 24 -13.98 1.10 2.99
C ASP A 24 -12.59 0.46 2.87
N ALA A 25 -11.78 0.53 3.94
CA ALA A 25 -10.44 -0.07 3.94
C ALA A 25 -10.48 -1.60 3.75
N PHE A 26 -11.47 -2.29 4.32
CA PHE A 26 -11.66 -3.72 4.10
C PHE A 26 -12.00 -4.08 2.66
N ILE A 27 -12.73 -3.21 1.96
CA ILE A 27 -13.04 -3.40 0.53
C ILE A 27 -11.77 -3.21 -0.31
N ALA A 28 -10.95 -2.23 0.05
CA ALA A 28 -9.67 -1.93 -0.61
C ALA A 28 -8.66 -3.10 -0.55
N LEU A 29 -8.71 -3.95 0.50
CA LEU A 29 -7.81 -5.10 0.66
C LEU A 29 -7.76 -6.03 -0.57
N ARG A 30 -8.84 -6.11 -1.34
CA ARG A 30 -8.88 -6.91 -2.58
C ARG A 30 -7.80 -6.50 -3.58
N TYR A 31 -7.54 -5.20 -3.73
CA TYR A 31 -6.52 -4.70 -4.64
C TYR A 31 -5.12 -5.09 -4.17
N HIS A 32 -4.83 -5.00 -2.88
CA HIS A 32 -3.56 -5.49 -2.32
C HIS A 32 -3.34 -6.98 -2.58
N VAL A 33 -4.39 -7.81 -2.42
CA VAL A 33 -4.30 -9.24 -2.76
C VAL A 33 -3.96 -9.43 -4.24
N TRP A 34 -4.61 -8.69 -5.14
CA TRP A 34 -4.31 -8.81 -6.57
C TRP A 34 -2.91 -8.35 -6.93
N VAL A 35 -2.43 -7.25 -6.36
CA VAL A 35 -1.05 -6.79 -6.57
C VAL A 35 -0.07 -7.87 -6.08
N ARG A 36 -0.29 -8.44 -4.90
CA ARG A 36 0.59 -9.46 -4.31
C ARG A 36 0.75 -10.70 -5.20
N PHE A 37 -0.29 -11.08 -5.93
CA PHE A 37 -0.33 -12.25 -6.81
C PHE A 37 -0.16 -11.90 -8.29
N GLY A 38 0.17 -10.66 -8.64
CA GLY A 38 0.36 -10.24 -10.03
C GLY A 38 -0.89 -10.36 -10.90
N ARG A 39 -2.09 -10.22 -10.33
CA ARG A 39 -3.39 -10.30 -11.02
C ARG A 39 -3.73 -8.99 -11.71
N TRP A 40 -2.88 -8.60 -12.66
CA TRP A 40 -2.91 -7.31 -13.34
C TRP A 40 -4.18 -7.13 -14.17
N GLN A 41 -4.61 -8.16 -14.89
CA GLN A 41 -5.81 -8.11 -15.73
C GLN A 41 -7.07 -7.88 -14.89
N GLU A 42 -7.17 -8.49 -13.71
CA GLU A 42 -8.30 -8.30 -12.80
C GLU A 42 -8.34 -6.87 -12.22
N ILE A 43 -7.18 -6.29 -11.92
CA ILE A 43 -7.07 -4.89 -11.49
C ILE A 43 -7.58 -3.95 -12.59
N LEU A 44 -7.10 -4.13 -13.82
CA LEU A 44 -7.43 -3.26 -14.95
C LEU A 44 -8.88 -3.42 -15.43
N ALA A 45 -9.42 -4.65 -15.39
CA ALA A 45 -10.79 -4.95 -15.78
C ALA A 45 -11.84 -4.51 -14.75
N ARG A 46 -11.44 -4.27 -13.50
CA ARG A 46 -12.38 -3.84 -12.47
C ARG A 46 -12.70 -2.34 -12.62
N PRO A 47 -13.98 -1.95 -12.77
CA PRO A 47 -14.35 -0.55 -12.75
C PRO A 47 -14.10 0.06 -11.37
N LEU A 48 -13.77 1.35 -11.34
CA LEU A 48 -13.73 2.14 -10.11
C LEU A 48 -15.14 2.23 -9.49
N PRO A 49 -15.25 2.40 -8.16
CA PRO A 49 -16.53 2.66 -7.51
C PRO A 49 -17.25 3.89 -8.10
N GLU A 50 -18.58 3.84 -8.18
CA GLU A 50 -19.40 4.98 -8.62
C GLU A 50 -19.29 6.15 -7.62
N ASP A 51 -19.50 5.89 -6.34
CA ASP A 51 -19.34 6.88 -5.26
C ASP A 51 -17.88 6.92 -4.74
N ARG A 52 -17.01 7.62 -5.46
CA ARG A 52 -15.58 7.71 -5.13
C ARG A 52 -15.29 8.47 -3.83
N GLU A 53 -16.24 9.25 -3.31
CA GLU A 53 -16.10 9.94 -2.03
C GLU A 53 -16.36 8.99 -0.86
N LEU A 54 -17.43 8.18 -0.96
CA LEU A 54 -17.72 7.13 0.01
C LEU A 54 -16.61 6.09 0.04
N TYR A 55 -16.11 5.69 -1.13
CA TYR A 55 -15.08 4.67 -1.33
C TYR A 55 -13.69 5.28 -1.57
N CYS A 56 -13.34 6.37 -0.88
CA CYS A 56 -12.11 7.11 -1.18
C CYS A 56 -10.83 6.29 -0.93
N VAL A 57 -10.81 5.41 0.08
CA VAL A 57 -9.68 4.50 0.33
C VAL A 57 -9.62 3.46 -0.78
N THR A 58 -10.74 2.79 -1.09
CA THR A 58 -10.81 1.81 -2.19
C THR A 58 -10.39 2.43 -3.53
N THR A 59 -10.83 3.66 -3.82
CA THR A 59 -10.50 4.37 -5.06
C THR A 59 -9.01 4.71 -5.11
N CYS A 60 -8.44 5.21 -4.02
CA CYS A 60 -7.00 5.49 -3.93
C CYS A 60 -6.17 4.21 -4.13
N THR A 61 -6.50 3.13 -3.42
CA THR A 61 -5.83 1.82 -3.58
C THR A 61 -6.00 1.26 -4.99
N ALA A 62 -7.15 1.48 -5.64
CA ALA A 62 -7.37 1.05 -7.03
C ALA A 62 -6.42 1.78 -7.99
N HIS A 63 -6.26 3.10 -7.87
CA HIS A 63 -5.30 3.86 -8.68
C HIS A 63 -3.86 3.41 -8.45
N TYR A 64 -3.46 3.18 -7.19
CA TYR A 64 -2.16 2.58 -6.85
C TYR A 64 -1.96 1.24 -7.60
N ALA A 65 -2.93 0.33 -7.48
CA ALA A 65 -2.84 -0.99 -8.10
C ALA A 65 -2.84 -0.93 -9.63
N ARG A 66 -3.64 -0.04 -10.23
CA ARG A 66 -3.72 0.15 -11.68
C ARG A 66 -2.42 0.74 -12.24
N SER A 67 -1.83 1.70 -11.53
CA SER A 67 -0.52 2.24 -11.89
C SER A 67 0.56 1.16 -11.92
N LEU A 68 0.65 0.32 -10.88
CA LEU A 68 1.55 -0.85 -10.89
C LEU A 68 1.21 -1.85 -12.00
N ALA A 69 -0.06 -2.13 -12.26
CA ALA A 69 -0.47 -3.04 -13.33
C ALA A 69 -0.05 -2.54 -14.72
N HIS A 70 -0.11 -1.23 -14.96
CA HIS A 70 0.39 -0.60 -16.19
C HIS A 70 1.92 -0.59 -16.25
N ALA A 71 2.61 -0.40 -15.13
CA ALA A 71 4.07 -0.35 -15.10
C ALA A 71 4.75 -1.74 -15.20
N LEU A 72 4.18 -2.75 -14.52
CA LEU A 72 4.79 -4.07 -14.33
C LEU A 72 4.11 -5.18 -15.14
N GLY A 73 2.96 -4.90 -15.77
CA GLY A 73 2.21 -5.85 -16.56
C GLY A 73 2.88 -6.17 -17.90
N GLY A 74 2.50 -7.29 -18.52
CA GLY A 74 3.05 -7.73 -19.82
C GLY A 74 2.75 -6.79 -21.00
N ALA A 75 1.82 -5.84 -20.82
CA ALA A 75 1.55 -4.73 -21.73
C ALA A 75 1.94 -3.40 -21.06
N CYS A 76 3.21 -3.29 -20.70
CA CYS A 76 3.76 -2.13 -19.98
C CYS A 76 3.45 -0.82 -20.72
N ASP A 77 2.88 0.14 -20.00
CA ASP A 77 2.58 1.49 -20.48
C ASP A 77 2.83 2.51 -19.36
N LEU A 78 4.00 3.16 -19.38
CA LEU A 78 4.39 4.11 -18.36
C LEU A 78 3.60 5.42 -18.41
N THR A 79 2.99 5.76 -19.55
CA THR A 79 2.11 6.94 -19.63
C THR A 79 0.83 6.70 -18.85
N LEU A 80 0.16 5.56 -19.08
CA LEU A 80 -1.02 5.18 -18.30
C LEU A 80 -0.68 4.95 -16.81
N ALA A 81 0.50 4.42 -16.52
CA ALA A 81 0.95 4.26 -15.14
C ALA A 81 1.06 5.62 -14.43
N GLU A 82 1.63 6.63 -15.09
CA GLU A 82 1.77 7.98 -14.53
C GLU A 82 0.42 8.70 -14.38
N GLU A 83 -0.52 8.51 -15.32
CA GLU A 83 -1.90 9.01 -15.20
C GLU A 83 -2.60 8.45 -13.95
N GLU A 84 -2.47 7.13 -13.72
CA GLU A 84 -3.02 6.48 -12.52
C GLU A 84 -2.29 6.92 -11.24
N ARG A 85 -0.97 7.18 -11.30
CA ARG A 85 -0.20 7.75 -10.18
C ARG A 85 -0.69 9.16 -9.83
N GLN A 86 -0.96 10.00 -10.82
CA GLN A 86 -1.52 11.32 -10.58
C GLN A 86 -2.92 11.22 -9.96
N ALA A 87 -3.78 10.36 -10.49
CA ALA A 87 -5.11 10.13 -9.93
C ALA A 87 -5.05 9.60 -8.49
N PHE A 88 -4.06 8.76 -8.17
CA PHE A 88 -3.77 8.33 -6.79
C PHE A 88 -3.51 9.54 -5.87
N GLU A 89 -2.61 10.46 -6.25
CA GLU A 89 -2.28 11.63 -5.42
C GLU A 89 -3.49 12.55 -5.20
N GLU A 90 -4.29 12.77 -6.25
CA GLU A 90 -5.50 13.59 -6.16
C GLU A 90 -6.52 13.01 -5.18
N VAL A 91 -6.71 11.69 -5.17
CA VAL A 91 -7.61 11.03 -4.21
C VAL A 91 -6.98 11.01 -2.82
N PHE A 92 -5.69 10.69 -2.70
CA PHE A 92 -4.96 10.64 -1.43
C PHE A 92 -5.09 11.95 -0.65
N ALA A 93 -4.92 13.10 -1.33
CA ALA A 93 -5.05 14.41 -0.72
C ALA A 93 -6.42 14.66 -0.07
N ARG A 94 -7.48 14.05 -0.62
CA ARG A 94 -8.87 14.21 -0.16
C ARG A 94 -9.31 13.20 0.90
N ILE A 95 -8.49 12.21 1.26
CA ILE A 95 -8.84 11.24 2.30
C ILE A 95 -8.97 11.97 3.66
N PRO A 96 -10.10 11.87 4.37
CA PRO A 96 -10.28 12.56 5.65
C PRO A 96 -9.23 12.17 6.70
N GLU A 97 -8.59 13.18 7.31
CA GLU A 97 -7.65 13.02 8.44
C GLU A 97 -8.37 12.88 9.78
N ASP A 98 -9.52 13.53 9.92
CA ASP A 98 -10.34 13.55 11.11
C ASP A 98 -11.78 13.08 10.84
N TRP A 99 -12.53 12.91 11.92
CA TRP A 99 -13.98 12.82 11.87
C TRP A 99 -14.58 13.85 12.81
N GLN A 100 -15.34 14.79 12.24
CA GLN A 100 -15.99 15.89 12.99
C GLN A 100 -15.01 16.68 13.86
N GLY A 101 -13.77 16.87 13.37
CA GLY A 101 -12.75 17.60 14.11
C GLY A 101 -12.11 16.81 15.25
N VAL A 102 -12.36 15.50 15.37
CA VAL A 102 -11.61 14.59 16.25
C VAL A 102 -10.39 14.06 15.48
N PRO A 103 -9.17 14.55 15.75
CA PRO A 103 -7.98 14.15 15.00
C PRO A 103 -7.68 12.66 15.14
N GLY A 104 -7.19 12.02 14.08
CA GLY A 104 -6.85 10.60 14.09
C GLY A 104 -8.06 9.64 14.03
N LEU A 105 -9.26 10.19 13.80
CA LEU A 105 -10.51 9.42 13.67
C LEU A 105 -11.05 9.38 12.23
N GLY A 106 -10.23 9.72 11.23
CA GLY A 106 -10.57 9.62 9.80
C GLY A 106 -10.73 8.17 9.30
N ARG A 107 -10.29 7.90 8.07
CA ARG A 107 -10.32 6.53 7.50
C ARG A 107 -9.29 5.63 8.18
N ARG A 108 -9.68 4.41 8.60
CA ARG A 108 -8.83 3.50 9.37
C ARG A 108 -8.94 2.05 8.95
N LEU A 109 -7.84 1.33 9.15
CA LEU A 109 -7.78 -0.12 9.20
C LEU A 109 -7.17 -0.48 10.57
N HIS A 110 -8.03 -1.02 11.43
CA HIS A 110 -7.80 -1.21 12.88
C HIS A 110 -7.03 -0.06 13.56
N ASN A 111 -5.75 -0.28 13.92
CA ASN A 111 -4.92 0.65 14.70
C ASN A 111 -4.32 1.78 13.86
N ASN A 112 -4.39 1.66 12.52
CA ASN A 112 -3.68 2.51 11.59
C ASN A 112 -4.64 3.43 10.81
N THR A 113 -4.16 4.63 10.48
CA THR A 113 -4.88 5.47 9.53
C THR A 113 -4.64 4.97 8.11
N CYS A 114 -5.66 5.07 7.25
CA CYS A 114 -5.49 4.71 5.83
C CYS A 114 -4.49 5.65 5.13
N ARG A 115 -4.33 6.90 5.60
CA ARG A 115 -3.32 7.83 5.05
C ARG A 115 -1.90 7.38 5.38
N ASP A 116 -1.64 6.84 6.56
CA ASP A 116 -0.32 6.28 6.89
C ASP A 116 -0.03 5.03 6.05
N ILE A 117 -1.00 4.11 5.92
CA ILE A 117 -0.88 2.91 5.07
C ILE A 117 -0.63 3.31 3.61
N LEU A 118 -1.43 4.22 3.06
CA LEU A 118 -1.29 4.67 1.68
C LEU A 118 -0.03 5.53 1.46
N SER A 119 0.55 6.11 2.51
CA SER A 119 1.86 6.78 2.39
C SER A 119 3.00 5.79 2.12
N VAL A 120 2.90 4.57 2.68
CA VAL A 120 3.81 3.46 2.32
C VAL A 120 3.58 3.06 0.86
N ALA A 121 2.32 2.84 0.47
CA ALA A 121 1.95 2.48 -0.90
C ALA A 121 2.46 3.51 -1.93
N ARG A 122 2.35 4.80 -1.61
CA ARG A 122 2.88 5.90 -2.43
C ARG A 122 4.38 5.77 -2.66
N LYS A 123 5.17 5.51 -1.61
CA LYS A 123 6.63 5.36 -1.75
C LYS A 123 7.04 4.11 -2.52
N VAL A 124 6.29 3.02 -2.35
CA VAL A 124 6.45 1.84 -3.22
C VAL A 124 6.18 2.22 -4.68
N LEU A 125 5.06 2.89 -4.95
CA LEU A 125 4.68 3.26 -6.32
C LEU A 125 5.70 4.19 -6.98
N GLU A 126 6.12 5.24 -6.28
CA GLU A 126 7.17 6.16 -6.76
C GLU A 126 8.47 5.39 -7.06
N GLY A 127 8.87 4.47 -6.18
CA GLY A 127 10.07 3.65 -6.37
C GLY A 127 10.00 2.71 -7.55
N GLU A 128 8.88 1.99 -7.72
CA GLU A 128 8.64 1.09 -8.86
C GLU A 128 8.67 1.86 -10.19
N LEU A 129 7.99 3.01 -10.27
CA LEU A 129 7.98 3.83 -11.48
C LEU A 129 9.36 4.41 -11.79
N ALA A 130 10.08 4.92 -10.78
CA ALA A 130 11.45 5.39 -10.96
C ALA A 130 12.35 4.25 -11.49
N TYR A 131 12.15 3.01 -11.02
CA TYR A 131 12.88 1.86 -11.51
C TYR A 131 12.58 1.60 -12.99
N GLN A 132 11.30 1.58 -13.38
CA GLN A 132 10.89 1.37 -14.77
C GLN A 132 11.39 2.48 -15.71
N HIS A 133 11.58 3.70 -15.20
CA HIS A 133 12.21 4.81 -15.94
C HIS A 133 13.74 4.73 -16.02
N GLY A 134 14.37 3.73 -15.40
CA GLY A 134 15.82 3.55 -15.36
C GLY A 134 16.54 4.40 -14.30
N HIS A 135 15.79 5.08 -13.42
CA HIS A 135 16.35 5.89 -12.33
C HIS A 135 16.63 5.02 -11.10
N HIS A 136 17.52 4.03 -11.25
CA HIS A 136 17.66 2.96 -10.26
C HIS A 136 18.07 3.44 -8.86
N ASP A 137 18.99 4.40 -8.74
CA ASP A 137 19.40 4.90 -7.43
C ASP A 137 18.28 5.65 -6.70
N GLU A 138 17.48 6.42 -7.45
CA GLU A 138 16.27 7.07 -6.94
C GLU A 138 15.24 6.02 -6.49
N ALA A 139 14.99 5.01 -7.34
CA ALA A 139 14.09 3.91 -7.04
C ALA A 139 14.45 3.21 -5.72
N PHE A 140 15.72 2.85 -5.54
CA PHE A 140 16.16 2.19 -4.32
C PHE A 140 16.11 3.11 -3.10
N ALA A 141 16.30 4.43 -3.25
CA ALA A 141 16.12 5.36 -2.15
C ALA A 141 14.65 5.43 -1.73
N LEU A 142 13.72 5.50 -2.69
CA LEU A 142 12.28 5.55 -2.46
C LEU A 142 11.75 4.26 -1.80
N LEU A 143 12.22 3.09 -2.26
CA LEU A 143 11.83 1.80 -1.69
C LEU A 143 12.37 1.58 -0.27
N ARG A 144 13.59 2.07 0.04
CA ARG A 144 14.09 2.08 1.43
C ARG A 144 13.27 3.00 2.32
N GLU A 145 12.87 4.16 1.82
CA GLU A 145 11.97 5.06 2.54
C GLU A 145 10.60 4.42 2.77
N ALA A 146 10.07 3.65 1.81
CA ALA A 146 8.84 2.89 1.99
C ALA A 146 8.97 1.90 3.17
N GLY A 147 10.07 1.15 3.26
CA GLY A 147 10.34 0.24 4.38
C GLY A 147 10.52 0.93 5.72
N ARG A 148 11.09 2.14 5.73
CA ARG A 148 11.15 2.97 6.93
C ARG A 148 9.74 3.42 7.37
N LEU A 149 8.90 3.87 6.45
CA LEU A 149 7.52 4.26 6.74
C LEU A 149 6.67 3.08 7.22
N GLU A 150 6.88 1.89 6.66
CA GLU A 150 6.22 0.64 7.06
C GLU A 150 6.58 0.20 8.49
N SER A 151 7.72 0.63 9.03
CA SER A 151 8.16 0.26 10.37
C SER A 151 7.27 0.88 11.47
N SER A 152 7.38 0.35 12.70
CA SER A 152 6.67 0.91 13.86
C SER A 152 7.13 2.33 14.23
N PRO A 153 6.24 3.17 14.79
CA PRO A 153 6.64 4.41 15.45
C PRO A 153 7.65 4.17 16.60
N PRO A 154 8.58 5.10 16.86
CA PRO A 154 8.71 6.43 16.23
C PRO A 154 9.44 6.45 14.88
N GLU A 155 10.12 5.38 14.47
CA GLU A 155 10.92 5.35 13.25
C GLU A 155 10.08 5.32 11.97
N GLY A 156 8.90 4.69 12.02
CA GLY A 156 7.94 4.64 10.92
C GLY A 156 6.54 5.17 11.29
N ARG A 157 5.53 4.73 10.54
CA ARG A 157 4.15 5.24 10.64
C ARG A 157 3.12 4.17 10.97
N ILE A 158 3.46 2.90 10.86
CA ILE A 158 2.48 1.81 10.97
C ILE A 158 2.59 1.21 12.38
N ALA A 159 1.57 1.44 13.20
CA ALA A 159 1.41 0.74 14.46
C ALA A 159 1.17 -0.75 14.22
N TYR A 160 1.65 -1.58 15.14
CA TYR A 160 1.41 -3.02 15.11
C TYR A 160 -0.09 -3.35 15.03
N ASP A 161 -0.43 -4.30 14.17
CA ASP A 161 -1.80 -4.69 13.86
C ASP A 161 -1.86 -6.15 13.37
N GLU A 162 -2.97 -6.86 13.61
CA GLU A 162 -3.20 -8.22 13.11
C GLU A 162 -4.63 -8.38 12.54
N PRO A 163 -4.80 -8.58 11.22
CA PRO A 163 -3.76 -8.66 10.18
C PRO A 163 -3.08 -7.30 9.91
N TRP A 164 -1.90 -7.34 9.31
CA TRP A 164 -1.07 -6.16 9.09
C TRP A 164 -1.74 -5.13 8.17
N GLY A 165 -1.54 -3.85 8.49
CA GLY A 165 -2.16 -2.74 7.75
C GLY A 165 -1.69 -2.64 6.29
N PHE A 166 -0.42 -2.94 6.03
CA PHE A 166 0.14 -3.06 4.67
C PHE A 166 0.56 -4.52 4.43
N MET A 167 -0.13 -5.20 3.51
CA MET A 167 -0.02 -6.66 3.37
C MET A 167 1.18 -7.13 2.53
N GLN A 168 1.85 -6.23 1.80
CA GLN A 168 2.98 -6.57 0.94
C GLN A 168 4.25 -5.95 1.53
N PRO A 169 5.16 -6.74 2.11
CA PRO A 169 6.39 -6.19 2.66
C PRO A 169 7.17 -5.42 1.60
N THR A 170 7.45 -4.15 1.87
CA THR A 170 8.15 -3.26 0.91
C THR A 170 9.55 -3.77 0.58
N ARG A 171 10.16 -4.49 1.53
CA ARG A 171 11.50 -5.06 1.43
C ARG A 171 11.61 -6.16 0.37
N HIS A 172 10.51 -6.82 0.00
CA HIS A 172 10.53 -7.84 -1.05
C HIS A 172 10.75 -7.23 -2.42
N ALA A 173 10.05 -6.13 -2.72
CA ALA A 173 10.26 -5.38 -3.96
C ALA A 173 11.70 -4.84 -4.03
N LEU A 174 12.18 -4.23 -2.94
CA LEU A 174 13.56 -3.74 -2.85
C LEU A 174 14.58 -4.84 -3.09
N GLY A 175 14.48 -5.97 -2.40
CA GLY A 175 15.41 -7.09 -2.53
C GLY A 175 15.43 -7.67 -3.94
N ALA A 176 14.25 -7.84 -4.56
CA ALA A 176 14.14 -8.39 -5.91
C ALA A 176 14.79 -7.47 -6.96
N LEU A 177 14.49 -6.17 -6.90
CA LEU A 177 15.05 -5.19 -7.84
C LEU A 177 16.55 -4.98 -7.65
N LEU A 178 17.06 -5.09 -6.41
CA LEU A 178 18.50 -5.08 -6.13
C LEU A 178 19.21 -6.31 -6.71
N LEU A 179 18.60 -7.50 -6.61
CA LEU A 179 19.13 -8.72 -7.24
C LEU A 179 19.21 -8.57 -8.76
N GLU A 180 18.15 -8.05 -9.38
CA GLU A 180 18.10 -7.82 -10.83
C GLU A 180 19.23 -6.91 -11.31
N GLN A 181 19.59 -5.89 -10.52
CA GLN A 181 20.72 -4.99 -10.80
C GLN A 181 22.08 -5.52 -10.34
N GLY A 182 22.18 -6.76 -9.85
CA GLY A 182 23.43 -7.36 -9.37
C GLY A 182 23.97 -6.76 -8.07
N ARG A 183 23.17 -6.00 -7.32
CA ARG A 183 23.53 -5.40 -6.02
C ARG A 183 23.37 -6.42 -4.89
N LEU A 184 24.08 -7.54 -5.01
CA LEU A 184 23.89 -8.74 -4.18
C LEU A 184 24.02 -8.49 -2.68
N ALA A 185 25.01 -7.67 -2.26
CA ALA A 185 25.23 -7.38 -0.84
C ALA A 185 24.05 -6.62 -0.22
N GLU A 186 23.47 -5.67 -0.96
CA GLU A 186 22.34 -4.88 -0.48
C GLU A 186 21.04 -5.67 -0.52
N ALA A 187 20.84 -6.50 -1.53
CA ALA A 187 19.73 -7.43 -1.58
C ALA A 187 19.76 -8.39 -0.38
N ALA A 188 20.93 -8.97 -0.10
CA ALA A 188 21.12 -9.86 1.05
C ALA A 188 20.81 -9.15 2.37
N ALA A 189 21.25 -7.90 2.54
CA ALA A 189 20.92 -7.12 3.74
C ALA A 189 19.40 -6.88 3.88
N ALA A 190 18.72 -6.51 2.78
CA ALA A 190 17.27 -6.28 2.80
C ALA A 190 16.48 -7.54 3.21
N TYR A 191 16.85 -8.72 2.69
CA TYR A 191 16.23 -9.99 3.05
C TYR A 191 16.58 -10.45 4.47
N ARG A 192 17.82 -10.25 4.93
CA ARG A 192 18.22 -10.61 6.29
C ARG A 192 17.49 -9.79 7.34
N GLU A 193 17.26 -8.50 7.09
CA GLU A 193 16.41 -7.66 7.94
C GLU A 193 14.96 -8.19 7.95
N ASP A 194 14.39 -8.50 6.79
CA ASP A 194 13.03 -9.05 6.67
C ASP A 194 12.85 -10.38 7.44
N LEU A 195 13.84 -11.26 7.37
CA LEU A 195 13.87 -12.55 8.08
C LEU A 195 14.17 -12.42 9.59
N GLY A 196 14.52 -11.22 10.07
CA GLY A 196 14.95 -10.99 11.45
C GLY A 196 16.33 -11.59 11.79
N LEU A 197 17.15 -11.88 10.78
CA LEU A 197 18.52 -12.37 10.95
C LEU A 197 19.51 -11.25 11.30
N ASP A 198 19.18 -10.01 10.93
CA ASP A 198 19.91 -8.81 11.28
C ASP A 198 19.00 -7.84 12.09
N PRO A 199 19.57 -7.06 13.02
CA PRO A 199 18.82 -6.00 13.69
C PRO A 199 18.44 -4.94 12.65
N GLY A 200 17.15 -4.59 12.58
CA GLY A 200 16.69 -3.59 11.60
C GLY A 200 15.18 -3.41 11.59
N VAL A 201 14.43 -4.44 12.00
CA VAL A 201 12.97 -4.37 12.17
C VAL A 201 12.55 -4.94 13.53
N PRO A 202 11.54 -4.34 14.20
CA PRO A 202 10.96 -4.90 15.42
C PRO A 202 10.43 -6.32 15.19
N ARG A 203 10.45 -7.15 16.24
CA ARG A 203 10.04 -8.56 16.17
C ARG A 203 8.71 -8.83 15.44
N PRO A 204 7.65 -8.01 15.60
CA PRO A 204 6.40 -8.23 14.87
C PRO A 204 6.48 -8.08 13.34
N TYR A 205 7.54 -7.46 12.81
CA TYR A 205 7.78 -7.30 11.37
C TYR A 205 8.91 -8.20 10.85
N GLN A 206 9.31 -9.19 11.65
CA GLN A 206 10.23 -10.23 11.23
C GLN A 206 9.42 -11.40 10.68
N HIS A 207 9.84 -11.92 9.53
CA HIS A 207 9.17 -13.00 8.81
C HIS A 207 10.05 -14.24 8.72
N PRO A 208 10.33 -14.93 9.84
CA PRO A 208 11.03 -16.20 9.76
C PRO A 208 10.19 -17.14 8.89
N GLU A 209 10.80 -17.76 7.86
CA GLU A 209 10.17 -18.64 6.87
C GLU A 209 9.46 -17.95 5.68
N ASN A 210 9.66 -16.64 5.49
CA ASN A 210 9.21 -16.01 4.26
C ASN A 210 9.96 -16.57 3.03
N VAL A 211 9.24 -17.33 2.19
CA VAL A 211 9.78 -17.99 0.99
C VAL A 211 10.25 -17.04 -0.11
N TRP A 212 10.00 -15.74 0.04
CA TRP A 212 10.39 -14.70 -0.91
C TRP A 212 11.69 -13.99 -0.52
N ALA A 213 12.31 -14.39 0.60
CA ALA A 213 13.54 -13.83 1.16
C ALA A 213 14.63 -14.90 1.38
#